data_AF-A0A2M8Q7M4-F1
#
_entry.id   AF-A0A2M8Q7M4-F1
#
_cell.length_a   1.000
_cell.length_b   1.000
_cell.length_c   1.000
_cell.angle_alpha   90.00
_cell.angle_beta   90.00
_cell.angle_gamma   90.00
#
_symmetry.space_group_name_H-M   'P 1'
#
loop_
_entity.id
_entity.type
_entity.pdbx_description
1 polymer ?
#
loop_
_entity_poly.entity_id
_entity_poly.type
_entity_poly.pdbx_seq_one_letter_code
_entity_poly.pdbx_strand_id
1 'polypeptide(L)'
;PKFRQALSHAYNRADVQKAVYFGLGELTTGTFSPKAIEYNINDQGKQVYAAWRDSYVKYDPALAEQILDEAGYKKGPDGKRTMPDGSPLQIQITYGADQAPGGEHLSKNERLARDWQAIGIDAVLTPIPGEGADEKWRAGELPMKTTWEVGDGPNHLV
;
A
#
# COMPACT_ATOMS: atom_id res chain seq x y z
N PRO A 1 8.29 9.03 7.47
CA PRO A 1 8.35 7.56 7.76
C PRO A 1 7.12 7.02 8.49
N LYS A 2 6.77 7.58 9.66
CA LYS A 2 5.70 7.08 10.53
C LYS A 2 4.31 7.00 9.87
N PHE A 3 3.94 8.01 9.07
CA PHE A 3 2.69 8.03 8.34
C PHE A 3 2.48 6.77 7.46
N ARG A 4 3.44 6.45 6.59
CA ARG A 4 3.36 5.26 5.72
C ARG A 4 3.37 3.94 6.51
N GLN A 5 4.09 3.89 7.63
CA GLN A 5 4.10 2.71 8.50
C GLN A 5 2.72 2.44 9.11
N ALA A 6 2.04 3.50 9.57
CA ALA A 6 0.67 3.39 10.08
C ALA A 6 -0.29 2.90 9.00
N LEU A 7 -0.24 3.49 7.80
CA LEU A 7 -1.07 3.05 6.67
C LEU A 7 -0.82 1.58 6.30
N SER A 8 0.42 1.11 6.42
CA SER A 8 0.74 -0.30 6.19
C SER A 8 0.10 -1.21 7.24
N HIS A 9 0.18 -0.86 8.52
CA HIS A 9 -0.48 -1.60 9.60
C HIS A 9 -2.00 -1.59 9.50
N ALA A 10 -2.57 -0.53 8.94
CA ALA A 10 -4.01 -0.42 8.74
C ALA A 10 -4.54 -1.32 7.62
N TYR A 11 -3.71 -1.80 6.69
CA TYR A 11 -4.20 -2.58 5.54
C TYR A 11 -4.30 -4.08 5.85
N ASN A 12 -5.50 -4.64 5.75
CA ASN A 12 -5.77 -6.06 6.00
C ASN A 12 -5.41 -6.91 4.78
N ARG A 13 -4.10 -7.14 4.60
CA ARG A 13 -3.59 -7.96 3.49
C ARG A 13 -4.13 -9.39 3.50
N ALA A 14 -4.40 -9.98 4.66
CA ALA A 14 -4.95 -11.33 4.77
C ALA A 14 -6.40 -11.42 4.23
N ASP A 15 -7.21 -10.39 4.47
CA ASP A 15 -8.55 -10.28 3.88
C ASP A 15 -8.48 -10.21 2.35
N VAL A 16 -7.59 -9.38 1.80
CA VAL A 16 -7.38 -9.28 0.34
C VAL A 16 -6.83 -10.58 -0.24
N GLN A 17 -5.82 -11.18 0.39
CA GLN A 17 -5.26 -12.46 -0.03
C GLN A 17 -6.33 -13.54 -0.16
N LYS A 18 -7.21 -13.66 0.84
CA LYS A 18 -8.28 -14.65 0.82
C LYS A 18 -9.35 -14.32 -0.20
N ALA A 19 -9.83 -13.08 -0.24
CA ALA A 19 -11.01 -12.71 -1.01
C ALA A 19 -10.74 -12.42 -2.49
N VAL A 20 -9.54 -11.94 -2.82
CA VAL A 20 -9.16 -11.51 -4.18
C VAL A 20 -8.18 -12.49 -4.81
N TYR A 21 -7.23 -13.01 -4.04
CA TYR A 21 -6.16 -13.89 -4.54
C TYR A 21 -6.34 -15.37 -4.16
N PHE A 22 -7.50 -15.76 -3.64
CA PHE A 22 -7.84 -17.16 -3.29
C PHE A 22 -6.82 -17.84 -2.36
N GLY A 23 -6.19 -17.07 -1.47
CA GLY A 23 -5.18 -17.57 -0.53
C GLY A 23 -3.79 -17.75 -1.14
N LEU A 24 -3.56 -17.34 -2.39
CA LEU A 24 -2.27 -17.43 -3.07
C LEU A 24 -1.35 -16.24 -2.72
N GLY A 25 -0.05 -16.43 -2.94
CA GLY A 25 0.98 -15.42 -2.69
C GLY A 25 1.39 -15.33 -1.22
N GLU A 26 2.42 -14.52 -0.93
CA GLU A 26 2.88 -14.22 0.42
C GLU A 26 2.41 -12.83 0.84
N LEU A 27 2.05 -12.65 2.11
CA LEU A 27 1.80 -11.33 2.66
C LEU A 27 3.11 -10.55 2.68
N THR A 28 3.12 -9.38 2.05
CA THR A 28 4.31 -8.54 1.93
C THR A 28 3.94 -7.06 1.86
N THR A 29 4.88 -6.19 2.17
CA THR A 29 4.79 -4.75 1.91
C THR A 29 5.36 -4.32 0.57
N GLY A 30 5.73 -5.28 -0.29
CA GLY A 30 6.38 -5.03 -1.56
C GLY A 30 7.90 -4.97 -1.37
N THR A 31 8.58 -5.98 -1.88
CA THR A 31 10.04 -6.10 -1.95
C THR A 31 10.41 -6.57 -3.35
N PHE A 32 11.71 -6.70 -3.64
CA PHE A 32 12.11 -7.52 -4.78
C PHE A 32 11.64 -8.97 -4.60
N SER A 33 11.55 -9.68 -5.73
CA SER A 33 11.21 -11.09 -5.78
C SER A 33 12.08 -11.91 -4.80
N PRO A 34 11.51 -12.91 -4.11
CA PRO A 34 12.29 -13.86 -3.32
C PRO A 34 13.34 -14.60 -4.15
N LYS A 35 13.25 -14.56 -5.49
CA LYS A 35 14.24 -15.16 -6.41
C LYS A 35 15.46 -14.27 -6.65
N ALA A 36 15.47 -13.02 -6.21
CA ALA A 36 16.60 -12.13 -6.37
C ALA A 36 17.87 -12.75 -5.77
N ILE A 37 18.98 -12.71 -6.52
CA ILE A 37 20.24 -13.38 -6.12
C ILE A 37 20.77 -12.85 -4.78
N GLU A 38 20.56 -11.56 -4.52
CA GLU A 38 20.97 -10.86 -3.30
C GLU A 38 20.31 -11.47 -2.04
N TYR A 39 19.10 -12.01 -2.18
CA TYR A 39 18.37 -12.64 -1.08
C TYR A 39 18.70 -14.12 -0.90
N ASN A 40 19.41 -14.73 -1.85
CA ASN A 40 19.72 -16.16 -1.86
C ASN A 40 21.20 -16.50 -1.74
N ILE A 41 22.09 -15.49 -1.78
CA ILE A 41 23.55 -15.68 -1.76
C ILE A 41 24.07 -16.31 -0.46
N ASN A 42 23.48 -15.98 0.70
CA ASN A 42 23.84 -16.51 2.01
C ASN A 42 22.71 -16.30 3.03
N ASP A 43 22.90 -16.76 4.28
CA ASP A 43 21.90 -16.64 5.34
C ASP A 43 21.60 -15.20 5.73
N GLN A 44 22.57 -14.30 5.62
CA GLN A 44 22.35 -12.87 5.86
C GLN A 44 21.39 -12.28 4.81
N GLY A 45 21.54 -12.61 3.53
CA GLY A 45 20.64 -12.18 2.45
C GLY A 45 19.19 -12.65 2.69
N LYS A 46 19.02 -13.90 3.13
CA LYS A 46 17.71 -14.46 3.48
C LYS A 46 17.08 -13.74 4.68
N GLN A 47 17.87 -13.40 5.70
CA GLN A 47 17.40 -12.64 6.86
C GLN A 47 16.98 -11.21 6.49
N VAL A 48 17.74 -10.55 5.61
CA VAL A 48 17.39 -9.22 5.09
C VAL A 48 16.07 -9.26 4.31
N TYR A 49 15.89 -10.28 3.45
CA TYR A 49 14.63 -10.47 2.73
C TYR A 49 13.44 -10.61 3.69
N ALA A 50 13.54 -11.51 4.67
CA ALA A 50 12.47 -11.72 5.65
C ALA A 50 12.16 -10.43 6.42
N ALA A 51 13.17 -9.69 6.87
CA ALA A 51 13.00 -8.43 7.56
C ALA A 51 12.28 -7.37 6.69
N TRP A 52 12.60 -7.28 5.40
CA TRP A 52 11.96 -6.34 4.48
C TRP A 52 10.54 -6.75 4.11
N ARG A 53 10.32 -8.03 3.80
CA ARG A 53 8.99 -8.59 3.47
C ARG A 53 8.01 -8.37 4.61
N ASP A 54 8.48 -8.59 5.85
CA ASP A 54 7.65 -8.58 7.05
C ASP A 54 7.53 -7.18 7.69
N SER A 55 8.23 -6.18 7.15
CA SER A 55 8.23 -4.81 7.67
C SER A 55 6.83 -4.21 7.64
N TYR A 56 6.21 -3.96 8.81
CA TYR A 56 4.87 -3.36 8.91
C TYR A 56 3.76 -4.16 8.19
N VAL A 57 3.94 -5.48 8.02
CA VAL A 57 2.97 -6.36 7.32
C VAL A 57 1.77 -6.72 8.20
N LYS A 58 1.96 -6.75 9.53
CA LYS A 58 0.94 -7.15 10.50
C LYS A 58 -0.24 -6.17 10.47
N TYR A 59 -1.44 -6.68 10.22
CA TYR A 59 -2.68 -5.92 10.35
C TYR A 59 -2.94 -5.59 11.82
N ASP A 60 -2.88 -4.31 12.15
CA ASP A 60 -3.03 -3.77 13.50
C ASP A 60 -3.56 -2.32 13.43
N PRO A 61 -4.88 -2.13 13.23
CA PRO A 61 -5.46 -0.78 13.12
C PRO A 61 -5.25 0.08 14.37
N ALA A 62 -5.23 -0.54 15.56
CA ALA A 62 -5.00 0.18 16.82
C ALA A 62 -3.58 0.76 16.87
N LEU A 63 -2.57 -0.04 16.49
CA LEU A 63 -1.20 0.45 16.33
C LEU A 63 -1.10 1.55 15.27
N ALA A 64 -1.82 1.42 14.15
CA ALA A 64 -1.86 2.45 13.12
C ALA A 64 -2.41 3.78 13.66
N GLU A 65 -3.51 3.75 14.41
CA GLU A 65 -4.07 4.95 15.05
C GLU A 65 -3.07 5.59 16.03
N GLN A 66 -2.43 4.78 16.87
CA GLN A 66 -1.42 5.26 17.81
C GLN A 66 -0.26 5.96 17.09
N ILE A 67 0.29 5.35 16.03
CA ILE A 67 1.41 5.94 15.25
C ILE A 67 0.98 7.28 14.63
N LEU A 68 -0.26 7.39 14.16
CA LEU A 68 -0.78 8.62 13.57
C LEU A 68 -0.97 9.72 14.61
N ASP A 69 -1.48 9.38 15.79
CA ASP A 69 -1.64 10.32 16.91
C ASP A 69 -0.29 10.85 17.37
N GLU A 70 0.70 9.98 17.58
CA GLU A 70 2.07 10.34 17.95
C GLU A 70 2.74 11.22 16.88
N ALA A 71 2.40 11.02 15.61
CA ALA A 71 2.92 11.80 14.48
C ALA A 71 2.12 13.09 14.21
N GLY A 72 1.11 13.42 15.02
CA GLY A 72 0.36 14.67 14.95
C GLY A 72 -0.85 14.70 14.00
N TYR A 73 -1.25 13.56 13.44
CA TYR A 73 -2.40 13.46 12.54
C TYR A 73 -3.70 13.29 13.32
N LYS A 74 -4.23 14.36 13.90
CA LYS A 74 -5.39 14.27 14.81
C LYS A 74 -6.68 13.94 14.08
N LYS A 75 -7.52 13.08 14.67
CA LYS A 75 -8.87 12.78 14.22
C LYS A 75 -9.85 13.88 14.67
N GLY A 76 -10.55 14.48 13.73
CA GLY A 76 -11.54 15.54 13.94
C GLY A 76 -12.92 15.00 14.36
N PRO A 77 -13.87 15.92 14.64
CA PRO A 77 -15.24 15.56 15.01
C PRO A 77 -16.03 14.80 13.92
N ASP A 78 -15.60 14.95 12.67
CA ASP A 78 -16.14 14.26 11.49
C ASP A 78 -15.55 12.84 11.32
N GLY A 79 -14.66 12.42 12.23
CA GLY A 79 -13.98 11.13 12.17
C GLY A 79 -12.79 11.10 11.20
N LYS A 80 -12.47 12.21 10.52
CA LYS A 80 -11.35 12.29 9.58
C LYS A 80 -10.12 12.90 10.23
N ARG A 81 -8.93 12.43 9.84
CA ARG A 81 -7.65 12.96 10.29
C ARG A 81 -7.27 14.18 9.45
N THR A 82 -6.58 15.14 10.07
CA THR A 82 -5.96 16.27 9.36
C THR A 82 -4.45 16.12 9.30
N MET A 83 -3.82 16.87 8.41
CA MET A 83 -2.38 17.09 8.45
C MET A 83 -1.98 17.75 9.78
N PRO A 84 -0.71 17.62 10.23
CA PRO A 84 -0.24 18.25 11.46
C PRO A 84 -0.34 19.78 11.46
N ASP A 85 -0.38 20.40 10.27
CA ASP A 85 -0.61 21.84 10.09
C ASP A 85 -2.11 22.24 10.09
N GLY A 86 -3.01 21.27 10.27
CA GLY A 86 -4.46 21.45 10.28
C GLY A 86 -5.13 21.41 8.91
N SER A 87 -4.38 21.30 7.81
CA SER A 87 -4.96 21.16 6.47
C SER A 87 -5.64 19.80 6.28
N PRO A 88 -6.61 19.67 5.35
CA PRO A 88 -7.26 18.40 5.07
C PRO A 88 -6.25 17.32 4.64
N LEU A 89 -6.37 16.11 5.20
CA LEU A 89 -5.61 14.95 4.76
C LEU A 89 -6.51 14.05 3.91
N GLN A 90 -6.38 14.16 2.60
CA GLN A 90 -7.02 13.25 1.64
C GLN A 90 -5.97 12.48 0.84
N ILE A 91 -6.21 11.19 0.65
CA ILE A 91 -5.38 10.34 -0.21
C ILE A 91 -6.20 9.89 -1.41
N GLN A 92 -5.70 10.21 -2.61
CA GLN A 92 -6.24 9.71 -3.86
C GLN A 92 -5.59 8.37 -4.21
N ILE A 93 -6.38 7.30 -4.14
CA ILE A 93 -6.00 5.96 -4.58
C ILE A 93 -6.29 5.88 -6.08
N THR A 94 -5.30 6.28 -6.87
CA THR A 94 -5.39 6.38 -8.33
C THR A 94 -5.32 5.00 -8.99
N TYR A 95 -6.24 4.76 -9.94
CA TYR A 95 -6.30 3.52 -10.71
C TYR A 95 -6.75 3.79 -12.16
N GLY A 96 -6.43 2.89 -13.08
CA GLY A 96 -6.86 3.01 -14.48
C GLY A 96 -8.38 2.94 -14.62
N ALA A 97 -8.99 3.87 -15.35
CA ALA A 97 -10.43 3.89 -15.61
C ALA A 97 -10.88 2.71 -16.50
N ASP A 98 -9.94 2.05 -17.16
CA ASP A 98 -10.11 0.85 -17.97
C ASP A 98 -10.17 -0.45 -17.15
N GLN A 99 -9.90 -0.39 -15.84
CA GLN A 99 -9.98 -1.55 -14.97
C GLN A 99 -11.42 -2.07 -14.88
N ALA A 100 -11.58 -3.39 -15.04
CA ALA A 100 -12.88 -4.03 -15.00
C ALA A 100 -13.57 -3.81 -13.64
N PRO A 101 -14.86 -3.41 -13.62
CA PRO A 101 -15.66 -3.39 -12.39
C PRO A 101 -15.65 -4.77 -11.71
N GLY A 102 -15.38 -4.79 -10.41
CA GLY A 102 -15.23 -6.05 -9.65
C GLY A 102 -13.98 -6.86 -10.01
N GLY A 103 -13.10 -6.35 -10.87
CA GLY A 103 -11.80 -6.95 -11.16
C GLY A 103 -10.88 -6.91 -9.94
N GLU A 104 -9.78 -7.65 -10.03
CA GLU A 104 -8.77 -7.77 -8.97
C GLU A 104 -8.25 -6.39 -8.51
N HIS A 105 -7.97 -5.48 -9.45
CA HIS A 105 -7.40 -4.16 -9.13
C HIS A 105 -8.35 -3.28 -8.34
N LEU A 106 -9.64 -3.28 -8.71
CA LEU A 106 -10.62 -2.46 -8.01
C LEU A 106 -10.99 -3.09 -6.66
N SER A 107 -11.15 -4.42 -6.63
CA SER A 107 -11.54 -5.16 -5.42
C SER A 107 -10.51 -5.01 -4.29
N LYS A 108 -9.21 -5.02 -4.59
CA LYS A 108 -8.17 -4.78 -3.58
C LYS A 108 -8.13 -3.30 -3.14
N ASN A 109 -8.31 -2.37 -4.07
CA ASN A 109 -8.31 -0.93 -3.78
C ASN A 109 -9.51 -0.50 -2.92
N GLU A 110 -10.69 -1.07 -3.14
CA GLU A 110 -11.87 -0.85 -2.30
C GLU A 110 -11.63 -1.28 -0.85
N ARG A 111 -10.98 -2.43 -0.65
CA ARG A 111 -10.59 -2.92 0.69
C ARG A 111 -9.53 -2.03 1.33
N LEU A 112 -8.55 -1.58 0.55
CA LEU A 112 -7.55 -0.61 1.02
C LEU A 112 -8.21 0.70 1.48
N ALA A 113 -9.10 1.26 0.67
CA ALA A 113 -9.83 2.48 1.00
C ALA A 113 -10.66 2.31 2.27
N ARG A 114 -11.43 1.21 2.37
CA ARG A 114 -12.21 0.85 3.56
C ARG A 114 -11.35 0.80 4.82
N ASP A 115 -10.22 0.10 4.74
CA ASP A 115 -9.33 -0.13 5.87
C ASP A 115 -8.66 1.19 6.34
N TRP A 116 -8.28 2.05 5.40
CA TRP A 116 -7.74 3.39 5.71
C TRP A 116 -8.82 4.34 6.24
N GLN A 117 -10.04 4.29 5.71
CA GLN A 117 -11.16 5.06 6.24
C GLN A 117 -11.49 4.67 7.69
N ALA A 118 -11.35 3.39 8.05
CA ALA A 118 -11.61 2.91 9.41
C ALA A 118 -10.69 3.57 10.48
N ILE A 119 -9.48 3.98 10.09
CA ILE A 119 -8.54 4.72 10.97
C ILE A 119 -8.66 6.25 10.80
N GLY A 120 -9.63 6.73 10.02
CA GLY A 120 -9.92 8.16 9.81
C GLY A 120 -9.17 8.81 8.65
N ILE A 121 -8.56 8.05 7.74
CA ILE A 121 -7.94 8.63 6.54
C ILE A 121 -9.02 8.85 5.49
N ASP A 122 -9.10 10.06 4.92
CA ASP A 122 -9.99 10.33 3.78
C ASP A 122 -9.41 9.72 2.50
N ALA A 123 -9.55 8.40 2.35
CA ALA A 123 -9.07 7.65 1.21
C ALA A 123 -10.17 7.56 0.13
N VAL A 124 -9.89 8.03 -1.08
CA VAL A 124 -10.86 8.10 -2.18
C VAL A 124 -10.28 7.40 -3.41
N LEU A 125 -11.05 6.50 -4.02
CA LEU A 125 -10.69 5.89 -5.30
C LEU A 125 -10.81 6.93 -6.41
N THR A 126 -9.75 7.11 -7.20
CA THR A 126 -9.71 8.14 -8.24
C THR A 126 -9.36 7.50 -9.59
N PRO A 127 -10.33 7.32 -10.51
CA PRO A 127 -10.05 6.80 -11.84
C PRO A 127 -9.25 7.82 -12.65
N ILE A 128 -8.22 7.35 -13.34
CA ILE A 128 -7.44 8.14 -14.31
C ILE A 128 -7.49 7.44 -15.69
N PRO A 129 -7.44 8.19 -16.81
CA PRO A 129 -7.29 7.56 -18.12
C PRO A 129 -6.09 6.60 -18.11
N GLY A 130 -6.28 5.38 -18.60
CA GLY A 130 -5.20 4.39 -18.67
C GLY A 130 -4.08 4.83 -19.62
N GLU A 131 -4.46 5.50 -20.72
CA GLU A 131 -3.52 6.15 -21.63
C GLU A 131 -2.79 7.30 -20.93
N GLY A 132 -1.46 7.30 -20.98
CA GLY A 132 -0.64 8.32 -20.35
C GLY A 132 -0.40 8.12 -18.84
N ALA A 133 -1.03 7.13 -18.20
CA ALA A 133 -0.93 6.93 -16.75
C ALA A 133 0.50 6.57 -16.31
N ASP A 134 1.18 5.72 -17.09
CA ASP A 134 2.56 5.33 -16.79
C ASP A 134 3.55 6.48 -17.04
N GLU A 135 3.33 7.31 -18.06
CA GLU A 135 4.12 8.51 -18.30
C GLU A 135 3.98 9.50 -17.14
N LYS A 136 2.75 9.75 -16.68
CA LYS A 136 2.48 10.61 -15.52
C LYS A 136 3.08 10.05 -14.23
N TRP A 137 3.02 8.74 -14.03
CA TRP A 137 3.69 8.08 -12.91
C TRP A 137 5.21 8.31 -12.95
N ARG A 138 5.83 8.08 -14.11
CA ARG A 138 7.27 8.30 -14.31
C ARG A 138 7.69 9.76 -14.16
N ALA A 139 6.80 10.69 -14.50
CA ALA A 139 7.00 12.12 -14.30
C ALA A 139 6.77 12.59 -12.85
N GLY A 140 6.27 11.73 -11.96
CA GLY A 140 5.96 12.08 -10.57
C GLY A 140 4.68 12.91 -10.41
N GLU A 141 3.81 12.91 -11.42
CA GLU A 141 2.56 13.70 -11.43
C GLU A 141 1.38 12.98 -10.77
N LEU A 142 1.52 11.67 -10.51
CA LEU A 142 0.50 10.89 -9.81
C LEU A 142 0.86 10.75 -8.32
N PRO A 143 -0.09 10.98 -7.40
CA PRO A 143 0.15 10.89 -5.96
C PRO A 143 0.39 9.45 -5.48
N MET A 144 -0.11 8.47 -6.23
CA MET A 144 -0.04 7.05 -5.92
C MET A 144 -0.10 6.21 -7.21
N LYS A 145 0.36 4.97 -7.14
CA LYS A 145 0.12 3.95 -8.16
C LYS A 145 -0.22 2.64 -7.47
N THR A 146 -1.26 1.96 -7.96
CA THR A 146 -1.81 0.73 -7.34
C THR A 146 -1.85 -0.47 -8.27
N THR A 147 -1.19 -0.36 -9.42
CA THR A 147 -1.13 -1.42 -10.43
C THR A 147 0.20 -2.17 -10.33
N TRP A 148 0.47 -3.01 -11.32
CA TRP A 148 1.70 -3.77 -11.44
C TRP A 148 2.93 -2.89 -11.37
N GLU A 149 3.95 -3.43 -10.71
CA GLU A 149 5.29 -2.87 -10.64
C GLU A 149 6.31 -3.97 -10.86
N VAL A 150 7.57 -3.57 -10.85
CA VAL A 150 8.72 -4.42 -11.11
C VAL A 150 8.90 -5.50 -10.04
N GLY A 151 9.02 -6.76 -10.45
CA GLY A 151 9.18 -7.91 -9.56
C GLY A 151 10.59 -8.48 -9.48
N ASP A 152 11.29 -8.59 -10.61
CA ASP A 152 12.63 -9.19 -10.62
C ASP A 152 13.64 -8.27 -9.94
N GLY A 153 14.71 -8.84 -9.35
CA GLY A 153 15.73 -8.11 -8.57
C GLY A 153 16.35 -6.92 -9.32
N PRO A 154 17.28 -6.17 -8.72
CA PRO A 154 17.78 -4.92 -9.30
C PRO A 154 18.34 -5.04 -10.73
N ASN A 155 18.68 -6.26 -11.19
CA ASN A 155 19.15 -6.53 -12.55
C ASN A 155 18.13 -7.27 -13.45
N HIS A 156 16.95 -7.62 -12.95
CA HIS A 156 15.94 -8.49 -13.60
C HIS A 156 16.47 -9.82 -14.13
N LEU A 157 17.64 -10.25 -13.64
CA LEU A 157 18.23 -11.54 -13.97
C LEU A 157 17.72 -12.56 -12.95
N VAL A 158 16.92 -13.49 -13.44
CA VAL A 158 16.54 -14.73 -12.75
C VAL A 158 17.22 -15.90 -13.44
#